data_AF-A0A428MXQ2-F1
#
_entry.id   AF-A0A428MXQ2-F1
#
_cell.length_a   1.000
_cell.length_b   1.000
_cell.length_c   1.000
_cell.angle_alpha   90.00
_cell.angle_beta   90.00
_cell.angle_gamma   90.00
#
_symmetry.space_group_name_H-M   'P 1'
#
loop_
_entity.id
_entity.type
_entity.pdbx_description
1 polymer ?
#
loop_
_entity_poly.entity_id
_entity_poly.type
_entity_poly.pdbx_seq_one_letter_code
_entity_poly.pdbx_strand_id
1 'polypeptide(L)'
;MEKELEQLIEKLPEQERDVYQFMQNEYDQLEQAGEKHDVAENDTFVEKKASEQFNITEEEAGNIYAKAESQISRFNKYGASK
;
A
#
# COMPACT_ATOMS: atom_id res chain seq x y z
N MET A 1 10.89 13.55 5.46
CA MET A 1 10.28 12.21 5.48
C MET A 1 9.35 12.00 4.29
N GLU A 2 8.37 12.86 4.00
CA GLU A 2 7.49 12.70 2.82
C GLU A 2 8.24 12.66 1.49
N LYS A 3 9.15 13.61 1.23
CA LYS A 3 9.92 13.65 -0.03
C LYS A 3 10.79 12.43 -0.35
N GLU A 4 11.22 11.71 0.68
CA GLU A 4 12.09 10.53 0.48
C GLU A 4 11.25 9.25 0.32
N LEU A 5 10.06 9.24 0.91
CA LEU A 5 9.04 8.21 0.69
C LEU A 5 8.53 8.26 -0.75
N GLU A 6 8.23 9.46 -1.25
CA GLU A 6 7.81 9.70 -2.63
C GLU A 6 8.86 9.17 -3.63
N GLN A 7 10.14 9.45 -3.39
CA GLN A 7 11.24 8.95 -4.23
C GLN A 7 11.41 7.42 -4.21
N LEU A 8 10.98 6.75 -3.14
CA LEU A 8 11.03 5.29 -3.05
C LEU A 8 9.84 4.66 -3.78
N ILE A 9 8.66 5.26 -3.63
CA ILE A 9 7.45 4.91 -4.37
C ILE A 9 7.65 5.12 -5.88
N GLU A 10 8.36 6.18 -6.29
CA GLU A 10 8.73 6.44 -7.69
C GLU A 10 9.72 5.42 -8.29
N LYS A 11 10.43 4.65 -7.47
CA LYS A 11 11.36 3.58 -7.92
C LYS A 11 10.68 2.23 -8.06
N LEU A 12 9.45 2.08 -7.58
CA LEU A 12 8.67 0.88 -7.83
C LEU A 12 8.32 0.79 -9.32
N PRO A 13 8.16 -0.43 -9.87
CA PRO A 13 7.55 -0.60 -11.18
C PRO A 13 6.22 0.17 -11.24
N GLU A 14 5.92 0.77 -12.39
CA GLU A 14 4.74 1.63 -12.57
C GLU A 14 3.45 0.97 -12.07
N GLN A 15 3.23 -0.30 -12.45
CA GLN A 15 2.07 -1.06 -11.99
C GLN A 15 2.08 -1.32 -10.47
N GLU A 16 3.23 -1.62 -9.86
CA GLU A 16 3.32 -1.84 -8.41
C GLU A 16 3.05 -0.55 -7.63
N ARG A 17 3.55 0.58 -8.14
CA ARG A 17 3.32 1.91 -7.57
C ARG A 17 1.84 2.27 -7.59
N ASP A 18 1.21 2.10 -8.74
CA ASP A 18 -0.18 2.51 -8.93
C ASP A 18 -1.12 1.64 -8.09
N VAL A 19 -0.84 0.33 -7.97
CA VAL A 19 -1.53 -0.58 -7.04
C VAL A 19 -1.34 -0.14 -5.59
N TYR A 20 -0.12 0.15 -5.17
CA TYR A 20 0.17 0.60 -3.80
C TYR A 20 -0.59 1.90 -3.45
N GLN A 21 -0.53 2.91 -4.32
CA GLN A 21 -1.21 4.18 -4.12
C GLN A 21 -2.73 4.03 -4.06
N PHE A 22 -3.28 3.17 -4.92
CA PHE A 22 -4.70 2.85 -4.90
C PHE A 22 -5.12 2.21 -3.58
N MET A 23 -4.40 1.17 -3.14
CA MET A 23 -4.72 0.47 -1.90
C MET A 23 -4.59 1.40 -0.68
N GLN A 24 -3.55 2.24 -0.63
CA GLN A 24 -3.38 3.23 0.43
C GLN A 24 -4.56 4.19 0.52
N ASN A 25 -5.03 4.72 -0.62
CA ASN A 25 -6.19 5.60 -0.66
C ASN A 25 -7.48 4.90 -0.22
N GLU A 26 -7.66 3.61 -0.54
CA GLU A 26 -8.81 2.84 -0.06
C GLU A 26 -8.77 2.63 1.46
N TYR A 27 -7.60 2.32 2.04
CA TYR A 27 -7.43 2.27 3.50
C TYR A 27 -7.74 3.61 4.16
N ASP A 28 -7.26 4.72 3.60
CA ASP A 28 -7.56 6.06 4.11
C ASP A 28 -9.06 6.37 4.07
N GLN A 29 -9.77 5.94 3.02
CA GLN A 29 -11.22 6.10 2.92
C GLN A 29 -11.97 5.28 3.97
N LEU A 30 -11.55 4.03 4.22
CA LEU A 30 -12.12 3.19 5.27
C LEU A 30 -11.93 3.81 6.66
N GLU A 31 -10.73 4.34 6.93
CA GLU A 31 -10.44 5.05 8.18
C GLU A 31 -11.32 6.31 8.34
N GLN A 32 -11.43 7.12 7.28
CA GLN A 32 -12.24 8.34 7.28
C GLN A 32 -13.74 8.07 7.40
N ALA A 33 -14.24 6.98 6.82
CA ALA A 33 -15.63 6.55 6.94
C ALA A 33 -15.99 6.12 8.37
N GLY A 34 -14.99 5.97 9.26
CA GLY A 34 -15.18 5.41 10.59
C GLY A 34 -15.54 3.93 10.56
N GLU A 35 -15.40 3.27 9.41
CA GLU A 35 -15.57 1.84 9.24
C GLU A 35 -14.37 1.12 9.84
N LYS A 36 -14.44 0.91 11.15
CA LYS A 36 -13.51 0.03 11.86
C LYS A 36 -13.95 -1.41 11.65
N HIS A 37 -13.83 -1.93 10.42
CA HIS A 37 -13.84 -3.37 10.23
C HIS A 37 -12.60 -3.98 10.90
N ASP A 38 -12.63 -5.30 11.14
CA ASP A 38 -11.42 -6.01 11.54
C ASP A 38 -10.32 -5.79 10.48
N VAL A 39 -9.06 -5.68 10.90
CA VAL A 39 -7.93 -5.40 9.99
C VAL A 39 -7.92 -6.38 8.81
N ALA A 40 -8.22 -7.66 9.06
CA ALA A 40 -8.30 -8.68 8.04
C ALA A 40 -9.47 -8.49 7.04
N GLU A 41 -10.59 -7.92 7.48
CA GLU A 41 -11.72 -7.62 6.61
C GLU A 41 -11.42 -6.41 5.72
N ASN A 42 -10.76 -5.39 6.27
CA ASN A 42 -10.25 -4.26 5.49
C ASN A 42 -9.23 -4.71 4.45
N ASP A 43 -8.27 -5.55 4.83
CA ASP A 43 -7.26 -6.08 3.91
C ASP A 43 -7.92 -6.83 2.75
N THR A 44 -8.82 -7.78 3.06
CA THR A 44 -9.54 -8.56 2.03
C THR A 44 -10.34 -7.64 1.10
N PHE A 45 -11.01 -6.62 1.65
CA PHE A 45 -11.80 -5.68 0.85
C PHE A 45 -10.94 -4.82 -0.09
N VAL A 46 -9.84 -4.28 0.42
CA VAL A 46 -8.92 -3.43 -0.35
C VAL A 46 -8.18 -4.25 -1.41
N GLU A 47 -7.71 -5.45 -1.06
CA GLU A 47 -7.08 -6.39 -2.01
C GLU A 47 -8.03 -6.77 -3.14
N LYS A 48 -9.31 -7.02 -2.82
CA LYS A 48 -10.34 -7.28 -3.82
C LYS A 48 -10.58 -6.10 -4.75
N LYS A 49 -10.66 -4.87 -4.22
CA LYS A 49 -10.80 -3.69 -5.07
C LYS A 49 -9.60 -3.50 -6.00
N ALA A 50 -8.40 -3.71 -5.48
CA ALA A 50 -7.18 -3.61 -6.28
C ALA A 50 -7.09 -4.71 -7.35
N SER A 51 -7.52 -5.93 -7.03
CA SER A 51 -7.56 -7.05 -7.97
C SER A 51 -8.48 -6.74 -9.17
N GLU A 52 -9.68 -6.22 -8.90
CA GLU A 52 -10.66 -5.79 -9.90
C GLU A 52 -10.14 -4.60 -10.73
N GLN A 53 -9.51 -3.61 -10.10
CA GLN A 53 -9.03 -2.40 -10.76
C GLN A 53 -7.83 -2.63 -11.68
N PHE A 54 -6.89 -3.47 -11.26
CA PHE A 54 -5.61 -3.69 -11.97
C PHE A 54 -5.52 -5.03 -12.69
N ASN A 55 -6.59 -5.83 -12.65
CA ASN A 55 -6.66 -7.16 -13.26
C ASN A 55 -5.50 -8.07 -12.80
N ILE A 56 -5.26 -8.07 -11.49
CA ILE A 56 -4.31 -8.93 -10.77
C ILE A 56 -5.09 -9.80 -9.78
N THR A 57 -4.45 -10.76 -9.13
CA THR A 57 -5.09 -11.49 -8.02
C THR A 57 -5.07 -10.69 -6.72
N GLU A 58 -5.99 -10.99 -5.80
CA GLU A 58 -6.03 -10.39 -4.45
C GLU A 58 -4.70 -10.62 -3.72
N GLU A 59 -4.15 -11.85 -3.82
CA GLU A 59 -2.85 -12.22 -3.27
C GLU A 59 -1.70 -11.38 -3.88
N GLU A 60 -1.73 -11.13 -5.19
CA GLU A 60 -0.75 -10.25 -5.84
C GLU A 60 -0.86 -8.80 -5.34
N ALA A 61 -2.07 -8.28 -5.17
CA ALA A 61 -2.29 -6.94 -4.62
C ALA A 61 -1.71 -6.82 -3.20
N GLY A 62 -2.04 -7.76 -2.32
CA GLY A 62 -1.51 -7.82 -0.95
C GLY A 62 0.02 -7.94 -0.92
N ASN A 63 0.60 -8.77 -1.80
CA ASN A 63 2.04 -8.92 -1.93
C ASN A 63 2.73 -7.62 -2.38
N ILE A 64 2.16 -6.90 -3.36
CA ILE A 64 2.68 -5.61 -3.82
C ILE A 64 2.66 -4.61 -2.66
N TYR A 65 1.55 -4.51 -1.95
CA TYR A 65 1.39 -3.60 -0.82
C TYR A 65 2.40 -3.91 0.30
N ALA A 66 2.46 -5.17 0.75
CA ALA A 66 3.40 -5.60 1.79
C ALA A 66 4.87 -5.38 1.41
N LYS A 67 5.21 -5.60 0.13
CA LYS A 67 6.56 -5.36 -0.40
C LYS A 67 6.90 -3.88 -0.41
N ALA A 68 5.98 -3.00 -0.78
CA ALA A 68 6.17 -1.55 -0.73
C ALA A 68 6.34 -1.08 0.74
N GLU A 69 5.45 -1.48 1.64
CA GLU A 69 5.52 -1.16 3.08
C GLU A 69 6.84 -1.64 3.71
N SER A 70 7.31 -2.83 3.34
CA SER A 70 8.60 -3.36 3.82
C SER A 70 9.78 -2.50 3.35
N GLN A 71 9.78 -2.05 2.09
CA GLN A 71 10.83 -1.17 1.57
C GLN A 71 10.80 0.22 2.23
N ILE A 72 9.60 0.76 2.43
CA ILE A 72 9.35 2.01 3.15
C ILE A 72 9.85 1.92 4.60
N SER A 73 9.45 0.86 5.31
CA SER A 73 9.83 0.61 6.70
C SER A 73 11.35 0.50 6.86
N ARG A 74 12.02 -0.21 5.94
CA ARG A 74 13.49 -0.28 5.92
C ARG A 74 14.09 1.10 5.71
N PHE A 75 13.61 1.86 4.74
CA PHE A 75 14.11 3.21 4.46
C PHE A 75 14.00 4.12 5.69
N ASN A 76 12.84 4.13 6.36
CA ASN A 76 12.60 4.92 7.57
C ASN A 76 13.54 4.52 8.73
N LYS A 77 13.82 3.22 8.91
CA LYS A 77 14.77 2.74 9.92
C LYS A 77 16.21 3.19 9.64
N TYR A 78 16.63 3.20 8.38
CA TYR A 78 17.96 3.68 7.99
C TYR A 78 18.10 5.20 8.12
N GLY A 79 17.04 5.97 7.80
CA GLY A 79 17.03 7.44 7.96
C GLY A 79 17.02 7.88 9.42
N ALA A 80 16.34 7.15 10.31
CA ALA A 80 16.27 7.46 11.74
C ALA A 80 17.56 7.12 12.53
N SER A 81 18.51 6.43 11.90
CA SER A 81 19.78 6.01 12.52
C SER A 81 20.96 6.94 12.20
N LYS A 82 20.71 8.12 11.61
CA LYS A 82 21.74 9.10 11.20
C LYS A 82 21.62 10.41 11.98
#